data_AF-A0A0M9G7E9-F1
#
_entry.id   AF-A0A0M9G7E9-F1
#
_cell.length_a   1.000
_cell.length_b   1.000
_cell.length_c   1.000
_cell.angle_alpha   90.00
_cell.angle_beta   90.00
_cell.angle_gamma   90.00
#
_symmetry.space_group_name_H-M   'P 1'
#
loop_
_entity.id
_entity.type
_entity.pdbx_description
1 polymer ?
#
loop_
_entity_poly.entity_id
_entity_poly.type
_entity_poly.pdbx_seq_one_letter_code
_entity_poly.pdbx_strand_id
1 'polypeptide(L)'
;MMRRFTSRIAAFAAVPAVQQTRQLHFPISAPPIEIDYLDSDPLEFAVRTEARKWGFDDLQYMRELAFVRIKENPSIGDFRSMTPEDRRHMFWGSDRQDFFRHLTFTLTGTPEHLYHRGW
;
A
#
# COMPACT_ATOMS: atom_id res chain seq x y z
N MET A 1 -36.31 -47.61 -40.60
CA MET A 1 -36.37 -46.33 -39.88
C MET A 1 -35.98 -46.59 -38.43
N MET A 2 -34.74 -46.31 -38.02
CA MET A 2 -34.39 -46.03 -36.62
C MET A 2 -32.96 -45.49 -36.56
N ARG A 3 -32.82 -44.32 -35.93
CA ARG A 3 -31.68 -43.41 -36.00
C ARG A 3 -30.58 -43.82 -35.01
N ARG A 4 -29.34 -43.70 -35.48
CA ARG A 4 -28.11 -43.79 -34.68
C ARG A 4 -28.07 -42.62 -33.68
N PHE A 5 -27.86 -42.91 -32.40
CA PHE A 5 -27.48 -41.92 -31.40
C PHE A 5 -25.99 -42.09 -31.09
N THR A 6 -25.14 -41.32 -31.77
CA THR A 6 -23.75 -41.12 -31.37
C THR A 6 -23.67 -39.82 -30.59
N SER A 7 -23.53 -39.92 -29.27
CA SER A 7 -23.37 -38.78 -28.38
C SER A 7 -22.00 -38.13 -28.60
N ARG A 8 -21.99 -36.93 -29.20
CA ARG A 8 -20.85 -36.02 -29.20
C ARG A 8 -20.99 -35.08 -28.01
N ILE A 9 -20.05 -35.13 -27.06
CA ILE A 9 -19.78 -34.05 -26.11
C ILE A 9 -18.25 -34.02 -25.96
N ALA A 10 -17.58 -33.22 -26.79
CA ALA A 10 -17.18 -31.83 -26.56
C ALA A 10 -15.82 -31.77 -25.85
N ALA A 11 -14.88 -31.16 -26.56
CA ALA A 11 -13.47 -31.07 -26.26
C ALA A 11 -13.22 -30.43 -24.89
N PHE A 12 -12.55 -31.17 -24.00
CA PHE A 12 -11.77 -30.56 -22.93
C PHE A 12 -10.52 -29.95 -23.58
N ALA A 13 -10.65 -28.74 -24.11
CA ALA A 13 -9.50 -27.88 -24.32
C ALA A 13 -9.00 -27.50 -22.93
N ALA A 14 -8.01 -28.25 -22.43
CA ALA A 14 -7.20 -27.82 -21.31
C ALA A 14 -6.50 -26.53 -21.76
N VAL A 15 -7.05 -25.38 -21.37
CA VAL A 15 -6.36 -24.10 -21.48
C VAL A 15 -5.26 -24.17 -20.41
N PRO A 16 -3.96 -24.24 -20.76
CA PRO A 16 -2.95 -23.99 -19.76
C PRO A 16 -3.17 -22.54 -19.33
N ALA A 17 -3.45 -22.34 -18.04
CA ALA A 17 -3.33 -21.04 -17.42
C ALA A 17 -1.86 -20.64 -17.55
N VAL A 18 -1.53 -20.00 -18.67
CA VAL A 18 -0.26 -19.30 -18.85
C VAL A 18 -0.33 -18.20 -17.81
N GLN A 19 0.29 -18.46 -16.65
CA GLN A 19 0.79 -17.42 -15.77
C GLN A 19 1.68 -16.55 -16.67
N GLN A 20 1.10 -15.49 -17.22
CA GLN A 20 1.85 -14.42 -17.81
C GLN A 20 2.60 -13.76 -16.67
N THR A 21 3.76 -14.31 -16.34
CA THR A 21 4.78 -13.62 -15.57
C THR A 21 5.08 -12.37 -16.37
N ARG A 22 4.48 -11.23 -15.98
CA ARG A 22 4.84 -9.94 -16.54
C ARG A 22 6.34 -9.79 -16.36
N GLN A 23 7.08 -9.97 -17.44
CA GLN A 23 8.51 -9.66 -17.48
C GLN A 23 8.58 -8.14 -17.40
N LEU A 24 8.76 -7.65 -16.18
CA LEU A 24 9.03 -6.24 -15.96
C LEU A 24 10.40 -5.96 -16.58
N HIS A 25 10.46 -4.99 -17.49
CA HIS A 25 11.70 -4.59 -18.17
C HIS A 25 12.80 -4.14 -17.19
N PHE A 26 12.41 -3.83 -15.95
CA PHE A 26 13.31 -3.56 -14.84
C PHE A 26 12.94 -4.48 -13.68
N PRO A 27 13.91 -5.13 -13.03
CA PRO A 27 13.62 -5.84 -11.79
C PRO A 27 13.03 -4.84 -10.80
N ILE A 28 11.92 -5.19 -10.14
CA ILE A 28 11.49 -4.49 -8.92
C ILE A 28 12.48 -4.91 -7.83
N SER A 29 13.71 -4.42 -7.89
CA SER A 29 14.61 -4.47 -6.75
C SER A 29 14.11 -3.43 -5.77
N ALA A 30 13.98 -3.81 -4.49
CA ALA A 30 13.79 -2.84 -3.42
C ALA A 30 14.87 -1.74 -3.56
N PRO A 31 14.56 -0.47 -3.24
CA PRO A 31 15.54 0.58 -3.30
C PRO A 31 16.79 0.16 -2.50
N PRO A 32 18.01 0.33 -3.07
CA PRO A 32 19.23 -0.31 -2.56
C PRO A 32 19.73 0.25 -1.22
N ILE A 33 18.99 1.18 -0.60
CA ILE A 33 19.37 1.87 0.63
C ILE A 33 18.26 1.64 1.64
N GLU A 34 18.58 0.92 2.72
CA GLU A 34 17.76 0.89 3.93
C GLU A 34 17.85 2.30 4.56
N ILE A 35 16.69 2.93 4.76
CA ILE A 35 16.60 4.30 5.25
C ILE A 35 16.27 4.24 6.74
N ASP A 36 17.21 4.70 7.55
CA ASP A 36 16.99 4.91 8.97
C ASP A 36 16.36 6.27 9.20
N TYR A 37 15.17 6.27 9.81
CA TYR A 37 14.42 7.48 10.11
C TYR A 37 14.88 8.11 11.43
N LEU A 38 15.47 9.29 11.31
CA LEU A 38 15.90 10.10 12.45
C LEU A 38 14.70 10.81 13.08
N ASP A 39 14.75 11.04 14.39
CA ASP A 39 13.69 11.78 15.08
C ASP A 39 13.52 13.21 14.54
N SER A 40 14.60 13.80 14.00
CA SER A 40 14.59 15.14 13.40
C SER A 40 14.00 15.19 11.99
N ASP A 41 13.81 14.06 11.33
CA ASP A 41 13.31 14.03 9.95
C ASP A 41 11.85 14.46 9.91
N PRO A 42 11.41 15.17 8.86
CA PRO A 42 10.01 15.52 8.69
C PRO A 42 9.18 14.27 8.37
N LEU A 43 7.99 14.16 8.95
CA LEU A 43 7.10 13.02 8.70
C LEU A 43 6.76 12.86 7.21
N GLU A 44 6.59 13.97 6.47
CA GLU A 44 6.37 13.94 5.02
C GLU A 44 7.45 13.14 4.27
N PHE A 45 8.72 13.28 4.68
CA PHE A 45 9.82 12.57 4.04
C PHE A 45 9.68 11.05 4.21
N ALA A 46 9.33 10.59 5.41
CA ALA A 46 9.08 9.17 5.67
C ALA A 46 7.88 8.67 4.87
N VAL A 47 6.76 9.39 4.89
CA VAL A 47 5.54 9.03 4.16
C VAL A 47 5.82 8.89 2.66
N ARG A 48 6.52 9.86 2.05
CA ARG A 48 6.86 9.82 0.62
C ARG A 48 7.81 8.67 0.28
N THR A 49 8.81 8.46 1.13
CA THR A 49 9.79 7.40 0.94
C THR A 49 9.14 6.02 0.99
N GLU A 50 8.30 5.77 2.00
CA GLU A 50 7.57 4.49 2.12
C GLU A 50 6.54 4.30 1.01
N ALA A 51 5.86 5.38 0.58
CA ALA A 51 4.96 5.32 -0.57
C ALA A 51 5.69 4.89 -1.85
N ARG A 52 6.88 5.46 -2.12
CA ARG A 52 7.68 5.07 -3.29
C ARG A 52 8.12 3.60 -3.24
N LYS A 53 8.44 3.07 -2.05
CA LYS A 53 8.75 1.63 -1.88
C LYS A 53 7.59 0.74 -2.31
N TRP A 54 6.36 1.21 -2.19
CA TRP A 54 5.14 0.50 -2.61
C TRP A 54 4.81 0.70 -4.11
N GLY A 55 5.66 1.37 -4.88
CA GLY A 55 5.47 1.59 -6.31
C GLY A 55 4.48 2.71 -6.64
N PHE A 56 4.14 3.54 -5.66
CA PHE A 56 3.30 4.70 -5.88
C PHE A 56 4.10 5.86 -6.48
N ASP A 57 3.56 6.44 -7.56
CA ASP A 57 4.11 7.67 -8.14
C ASP A 57 3.71 8.89 -7.30
N ASP A 58 4.63 9.85 -7.19
CA ASP A 58 4.54 11.04 -6.34
C ASP A 58 3.24 11.84 -6.61
N LEU A 59 2.72 11.85 -7.83
CA LEU A 59 1.56 12.68 -8.21
C LEU A 59 0.20 12.03 -7.95
N GLN A 60 0.08 10.72 -8.19
CA GLN A 60 -1.19 10.00 -8.04
C GLN A 60 -1.45 9.70 -6.56
N TYR A 61 -0.40 9.40 -5.81
CA TYR A 61 -0.50 9.03 -4.40
C TYR A 61 -0.50 10.22 -3.44
N MET A 62 0.10 11.37 -3.75
CA MET A 62 -0.15 12.62 -2.99
C MET A 62 -1.61 13.06 -3.08
N ARG A 63 -2.33 12.64 -4.13
CA ARG A 63 -3.76 12.92 -4.35
C ARG A 63 -4.68 11.89 -3.69
N GLU A 64 -4.27 10.61 -3.61
CA GLU A 64 -4.96 9.57 -2.82
C GLU A 64 -4.63 9.67 -1.31
N LEU A 65 -3.43 10.13 -0.96
CA LEU A 65 -3.00 10.59 0.37
C LEU A 65 -3.34 12.06 0.63
N ALA A 66 -4.28 12.67 -0.10
CA ALA A 66 -4.67 14.10 0.04
C ALA A 66 -5.15 14.55 1.43
N PHE A 67 -4.95 13.72 2.46
CA PHE A 67 -5.25 14.00 3.85
C PHE A 67 -4.11 13.82 4.84
N VAL A 68 -2.85 13.75 4.42
CA VAL A 68 -1.86 14.44 5.24
C VAL A 68 -1.93 15.93 4.91
N ARG A 69 -3.01 16.59 5.34
CA ARG A 69 -2.89 17.97 5.80
C ARG A 69 -2.01 17.89 7.04
N ILE A 70 -0.72 17.63 6.85
CA ILE A 70 0.26 17.94 7.87
C ILE A 70 0.35 19.45 7.88
N LYS A 71 -0.69 20.09 8.41
CA LYS A 71 -0.74 21.54 8.61
C LYS A 71 0.47 22.00 9.43
N GLU A 72 1.09 21.07 10.16
CA GLU A 72 2.20 21.27 11.08
C GLU A 72 3.46 20.44 10.75
N ASN A 73 3.43 19.53 9.76
CA ASN A 73 4.50 18.57 9.39
C ASN A 73 5.46 18.23 10.54
N PRO A 74 5.00 17.47 11.57
CA PRO A 74 5.80 17.22 12.74
C PRO A 74 6.99 16.35 12.37
N SER A 75 7.97 16.34 13.26
CA SER A 75 9.10 15.45 13.12
C SER A 75 8.67 13.99 13.35
N ILE A 76 9.49 13.04 12.92
CA ILE A 76 9.26 11.61 13.20
C ILE A 76 9.30 11.35 14.72
N GLY A 77 10.14 12.08 15.46
CA GLY A 77 10.19 11.99 16.92
C GLY A 77 8.88 12.43 17.58
N ASP A 78 8.28 13.52 17.09
CA ASP A 78 6.95 13.96 17.53
C ASP A 78 5.89 12.91 17.19
N PHE A 79 5.92 12.36 15.97
CA PHE A 79 5.00 11.31 15.53
C PHE A 79 5.08 10.04 16.39
N ARG A 80 6.28 9.63 16.79
CA ARG A 80 6.52 8.51 17.72
C ARG A 80 5.95 8.80 19.11
N SER A 81 6.04 10.05 19.55
CA SER A 81 5.58 10.52 20.87
C SER A 81 4.07 10.74 20.95
N MET A 82 3.39 10.90 19.81
CA MET A 82 1.93 11.05 19.75
C MET A 82 1.19 9.82 20.29
N THR A 83 -0.07 10.01 20.67
CA THR A 83 -0.93 8.85 20.92
C THR A 83 -1.36 8.20 19.59
N PRO A 84 -1.74 6.92 19.59
CA PRO A 84 -2.31 6.28 18.41
C PRO A 84 -3.54 7.03 17.86
N GLU A 85 -4.30 7.72 18.71
CA GLU A 85 -5.47 8.49 18.28
C GLU A 85 -5.08 9.76 17.51
N ASP A 86 -4.09 10.50 18.01
CA ASP A 86 -3.55 11.68 17.33
C ASP A 86 -2.94 11.31 15.98
N ARG A 87 -2.16 10.22 15.94
CA ARG A 87 -1.61 9.69 14.69
C ARG A 87 -2.71 9.38 13.68
N ARG A 88 -3.77 8.68 14.08
CA ARG A 88 -4.91 8.40 13.18
C ARG A 88 -5.57 9.67 12.67
N HIS A 89 -5.73 10.68 13.53
CA HIS A 89 -6.35 11.95 13.15
C HIS A 89 -5.59 12.65 12.02
N MET A 90 -4.26 12.51 11.98
CA MET A 90 -3.42 13.02 10.88
C MET A 90 -3.68 12.34 9.53
N PHE A 91 -4.27 11.15 9.52
CA PHE A 91 -4.58 10.36 8.33
C PHE A 91 -6.10 10.25 8.10
N TRP A 92 -6.92 11.11 8.73
CA TRP A 92 -8.39 10.98 8.78
C TRP A 92 -9.08 10.81 7.42
N GLY A 93 -8.56 11.42 6.35
CA GLY A 93 -9.14 11.26 5.01
C GLY A 93 -8.35 10.34 4.07
N SER A 94 -7.43 9.55 4.59
CA SER A 94 -6.85 8.42 3.86
C SER A 94 -7.69 7.18 4.11
N ASP A 95 -8.08 6.49 3.03
CA ASP A 95 -8.74 5.17 3.06
C ASP A 95 -7.74 4.00 3.07
N ARG A 96 -6.43 4.30 3.04
CA ARG A 96 -5.34 3.32 2.93
C ARG A 96 -4.91 2.78 4.28
N GLN A 97 -5.78 1.95 4.86
CA GLN A 97 -5.51 1.19 6.09
C GLN A 97 -4.23 0.35 5.99
N ASP A 98 -3.99 -0.29 4.86
CA ASP A 98 -2.79 -1.08 4.59
C ASP A 98 -1.50 -0.25 4.72
N PHE A 99 -1.48 0.94 4.11
CA PHE A 99 -0.35 1.85 4.16
C PHE A 99 -0.12 2.43 5.55
N PHE A 100 -1.18 2.88 6.23
CA PHE A 100 -1.04 3.41 7.60
C PHE A 100 -0.50 2.37 8.58
N ARG A 101 -0.98 1.13 8.46
CA ARG A 101 -0.51 0.01 9.27
C ARG A 101 0.97 -0.28 9.02
N HIS A 102 1.40 -0.23 7.76
CA HIS A 102 2.80 -0.37 7.38
C HIS A 102 3.66 0.77 7.93
N LEU A 103 3.23 2.02 7.72
CA LEU A 103 3.97 3.20 8.17
C LEU A 103 4.15 3.22 9.69
N THR A 104 3.10 2.91 10.45
CA THR A 104 3.16 2.86 11.92
C THR A 104 4.06 1.73 12.39
N PHE A 105 3.99 0.55 11.76
CA PHE A 105 4.93 -0.52 12.04
C PHE A 105 6.39 -0.09 11.78
N THR A 106 6.66 0.57 10.65
CA THR A 106 8.00 1.06 10.30
C THR A 106 8.52 2.13 11.25
N LEU A 107 7.67 3.08 11.66
CA LEU A 107 8.11 4.25 12.44
C LEU A 107 8.06 4.05 13.96
N THR A 108 7.09 3.29 14.46
CA THR A 108 6.85 3.09 15.91
C THR A 108 7.09 1.65 16.37
N GLY A 109 7.31 0.71 15.44
CA GLY A 109 7.43 -0.72 15.72
C GLY A 109 6.10 -1.41 16.01
N THR A 110 4.98 -0.67 16.09
CA THR A 110 3.66 -1.22 16.39
C THR A 110 2.69 -0.91 15.26
N PRO A 111 2.07 -1.92 14.62
CA PRO A 111 1.11 -1.69 13.56
C PRO A 111 -0.19 -1.12 14.15
N GLU A 112 -0.69 -0.04 13.58
CA GLU A 112 -1.93 0.60 14.00
C GLU A 112 -3.03 0.53 12.93
N HIS A 113 -4.27 0.76 13.37
CA HIS A 113 -5.45 0.68 12.52
C HIS A 113 -6.09 2.05 12.31
N LEU A 114 -6.37 2.40 11.05
CA LEU A 114 -7.23 3.51 10.65
C LEU A 114 -8.69 3.09 10.85
N TYR A 115 -9.27 3.49 11.98
CA TYR A 115 -10.71 3.40 12.19
C TYR A 115 -11.35 4.75 11.87
N HIS A 116 -12.13 4.85 10.79
CA HIS A 116 -12.99 6.00 10.57
C HIS A 116 -14.21 5.86 11.48
N ARG A 117 -14.44 6.80 12.41
CA ARG A 117 -15.67 6.82 13.21
C ARG A 117 -16.86 7.08 12.26
N GLY A 118 -17.78 6.13 12.12
CA GLY A 118 -19.06 6.33 11.44
C GLY A 118 -19.33 5.55 10.15
N TRP A 119 -18.67 4.40 9.92
CA TRP A 119 -19.10 3.40 8.94
C TRP A 119 -19.77 2.23 9.65
#